data_AF-A0A8J7XW10-F1
#
_entry.id   AF-A0A8J7XW10-F1
#
_cell.length_a   1.000
_cell.length_b   1.000
_cell.length_c   1.000
_cell.angle_alpha   90.00
_cell.angle_beta   90.00
_cell.angle_gamma   90.00
#
_symmetry.space_group_name_H-M   'P 1'
#
loop_
_entity.id
_entity.type
_entity.pdbx_description
1 polymer ?
#
loop_
_entity_poly.entity_id
_entity_poly.type
_entity_poly.pdbx_seq_one_letter_code
_entity_poly.pdbx_strand_id
1 'polypeptide(L)'
;MNKNNTTPKSEYIAKLETMYKEHWNHARHCEEQIFWFTNIYAVVVAAIFYFIAETSKSPNTDFGPSLVLVFFGLVLSVIGFFIVVSQSLGHRNYIMNIVTICYYWDVLEFYADPKKPVYYKVTHRWLFEITIALFAVLCIAFGYLALTHDRLSCEYWILLIAISVFFSFFIDRLYQERWRRYSRGRGDFISALRNDTEGVYRSDWNKWFKDPEFWKEIIENTRKEKTLELHEECWIVGLLSRICRGPIRICEKLYWALCRKTRKNKVNQDT
;
A
#
# COMPACT_ATOMS: atom_id res chain seq x y z
N MET A 1 37.91 -37.64 -13.27
CA MET A 1 37.37 -36.82 -14.38
C MET A 1 36.51 -35.70 -13.77
N ASN A 2 37.10 -34.54 -13.48
CA ASN A 2 36.34 -33.35 -13.10
C ASN A 2 35.85 -32.68 -14.38
N LYS A 3 34.55 -32.83 -14.69
CA LYS A 3 33.91 -31.99 -15.70
C LYS A 3 33.87 -30.58 -15.13
N ASN A 4 34.81 -29.76 -15.59
CA ASN A 4 34.73 -28.31 -15.45
C ASN A 4 33.49 -27.84 -16.21
N ASN A 5 32.35 -27.82 -15.53
CA ASN A 5 31.13 -27.16 -15.94
C ASN A 5 31.31 -25.64 -15.81
N THR A 6 32.34 -25.09 -16.45
CA THR A 6 32.41 -23.65 -16.70
C THR A 6 31.51 -23.40 -17.89
N THR A 7 30.21 -23.20 -17.63
CA THR A 7 29.36 -22.45 -18.57
C THR A 7 30.16 -21.21 -18.99
N PRO A 8 30.36 -20.98 -20.30
CA PRO A 8 31.18 -19.87 -20.76
C PRO A 8 30.60 -18.57 -20.19
N LYS A 9 31.48 -17.71 -19.64
CA LYS A 9 31.12 -16.43 -18.99
C LYS A 9 30.13 -15.59 -19.82
N SER A 10 30.17 -15.73 -21.15
CA SER A 10 29.23 -15.10 -22.09
C SER A 10 27.77 -15.56 -21.94
N GLU A 11 27.53 -16.86 -21.71
CA GLU A 11 26.19 -17.43 -21.55
C GLU A 11 25.53 -16.92 -20.25
N TYR A 12 26.32 -16.81 -19.18
CA TYR A 12 25.85 -16.28 -17.89
C TYR A 12 25.47 -14.80 -17.99
N ILE A 13 26.29 -13.99 -18.68
CA ILE A 13 26.00 -12.57 -18.90
C ILE A 13 24.71 -12.40 -19.72
N ALA A 14 24.54 -13.16 -20.80
CA ALA A 14 23.33 -13.11 -21.62
C ALA A 14 22.06 -13.50 -20.83
N LYS A 15 22.18 -14.48 -19.93
CA LYS A 15 21.08 -14.89 -19.04
C LYS A 15 20.71 -13.78 -18.06
N LEU A 16 21.69 -13.12 -17.43
CA LEU A 16 21.44 -11.99 -16.52
C LEU A 16 20.83 -10.79 -17.26
N GLU A 17 21.27 -10.52 -18.49
CA GLU A 17 20.69 -9.49 -19.34
C GLU A 17 19.21 -9.76 -19.64
N THR A 18 18.88 -11.02 -19.93
CA THR A 18 17.50 -11.44 -20.14
C THR A 18 16.67 -11.24 -18.86
N MET A 19 17.16 -11.69 -17.71
CA MET A 19 16.48 -11.51 -16.41
C MET A 19 16.29 -10.03 -16.07
N TYR A 20 17.29 -9.20 -16.32
CA TYR A 20 17.21 -7.75 -16.15
C TYR A 20 16.08 -7.16 -17.00
N LYS A 21 16.05 -7.49 -18.30
CA LYS A 21 15.04 -7.00 -19.24
C LYS A 21 13.63 -7.45 -18.85
N GLU A 22 13.47 -8.70 -18.43
CA GLU A 22 12.19 -9.23 -17.95
C GLU A 22 11.71 -8.47 -16.71
N HIS A 23 12.54 -8.34 -15.68
CA HIS A 23 12.18 -7.60 -14.48
C HIS A 23 11.88 -6.13 -14.77
N TRP A 24 12.65 -5.49 -15.66
CA TRP A 24 12.40 -4.11 -16.08
C TRP A 24 11.03 -3.97 -16.75
N ASN A 25 10.71 -4.85 -17.71
CA ASN A 25 9.42 -4.87 -18.38
C ASN A 25 8.26 -5.10 -17.41
N HIS A 26 8.42 -6.01 -16.44
CA HIS A 26 7.41 -6.26 -15.42
C HIS A 26 7.21 -5.06 -14.49
N ALA A 27 8.30 -4.38 -14.10
CA ALA A 27 8.22 -3.17 -13.29
C ALA A 27 7.44 -2.06 -14.02
N ARG A 28 7.68 -1.87 -15.33
CA ARG A 28 6.96 -0.93 -16.19
C ARG A 28 5.49 -1.33 -16.38
N HIS A 29 5.23 -2.61 -16.59
CA HIS A 29 3.87 -3.12 -16.72
C HIS A 29 3.02 -2.84 -15.48
N CYS A 30 3.57 -3.02 -14.27
CA CYS A 30 2.88 -2.65 -13.03
C CYS A 30 2.51 -1.15 -12.99
N GLU A 31 3.36 -0.27 -13.50
CA GLU A 31 3.10 1.18 -13.54
C GLU A 31 2.01 1.52 -14.55
N GLU A 32 2.05 0.92 -15.74
CA GLU A 32 1.03 1.07 -16.77
C GLU A 32 -0.35 0.59 -16.29
N GLN A 33 -0.40 -0.55 -15.60
CA GLN A 33 -1.64 -1.06 -15.02
C GLN A 33 -2.23 -0.10 -13.98
N ILE A 34 -1.41 0.45 -13.08
CA ILE A 34 -1.85 1.44 -12.08
C ILE A 34 -2.41 2.68 -12.79
N PHE A 35 -1.73 3.17 -13.82
CA PHE A 35 -2.13 4.36 -14.56
C PHE A 35 -3.46 4.16 -15.29
N TRP A 36 -3.57 3.09 -16.10
CA TRP A 36 -4.80 2.77 -16.83
C TRP A 36 -5.99 2.55 -15.91
N PHE A 37 -5.79 1.78 -14.83
CA PHE A 37 -6.83 1.57 -13.84
C PHE A 37 -7.31 2.88 -13.22
N THR A 38 -6.38 3.77 -12.86
CA THR A 38 -6.72 5.08 -12.28
C THR A 38 -7.50 5.95 -13.25
N ASN A 39 -7.16 5.95 -14.54
CA ASN A 39 -7.88 6.74 -15.54
C ASN A 39 -9.31 6.25 -15.73
N ILE A 40 -9.51 4.93 -15.85
CA ILE A 40 -10.85 4.33 -15.94
C ILE A 40 -11.66 4.67 -14.69
N TYR A 41 -11.05 4.52 -13.52
CA TYR A 41 -11.67 4.85 -12.25
C TYR A 41 -12.09 6.33 -12.18
N ALA A 42 -11.24 7.27 -12.62
CA ALA A 42 -11.57 8.69 -12.63
C ALA A 42 -12.78 9.01 -13.52
N VAL A 43 -12.91 8.35 -14.68
CA VAL A 43 -14.09 8.47 -15.55
C VAL A 43 -15.36 7.98 -14.85
N VAL A 44 -15.28 6.83 -14.16
CA VAL A 44 -16.42 6.29 -13.39
C VAL A 44 -16.83 7.23 -12.27
N VAL A 45 -15.88 7.77 -11.51
CA VAL A 45 -16.15 8.74 -10.44
C VAL A 45 -16.81 10.00 -10.98
N ALA A 46 -16.33 10.52 -12.12
CA ALA A 46 -16.95 11.67 -12.77
C ALA A 46 -18.40 11.39 -13.20
N ALA A 47 -18.67 10.19 -13.75
CA ALA A 47 -20.02 9.77 -14.13
C ALA A 47 -20.96 9.67 -12.92
N ILE A 48 -20.48 9.14 -11.79
CA ILE A 48 -21.24 9.08 -10.54
C ILE A 48 -21.60 10.50 -10.08
N PHE A 49 -20.65 11.43 -10.06
CA PHE A 49 -20.93 12.81 -9.65
C PHE A 49 -21.87 13.54 -10.60
N TYR A 50 -21.72 13.33 -11.91
CA TYR A 50 -22.63 13.89 -12.89
C TYR A 50 -24.07 13.38 -12.67
N PHE A 51 -24.24 12.08 -12.44
CA PHE A 51 -25.55 11.49 -12.17
C PHE A 51 -26.18 12.08 -10.90
N ILE A 52 -25.43 12.15 -9.80
CA ILE A 52 -25.90 12.74 -8.52
C ILE A 52 -26.31 14.20 -8.71
N ALA A 53 -25.52 14.97 -9.46
CA ALA A 53 -25.84 16.37 -9.74
C ALA A 53 -27.12 16.52 -10.55
N GLU A 54 -27.37 15.66 -11.54
CA GLU A 54 -28.57 15.72 -12.36
C GLU A 54 -29.82 15.29 -11.58
N THR A 55 -29.74 14.22 -10.78
CA THR A 55 -30.88 13.77 -9.96
C THR A 55 -31.27 14.79 -8.89
N SER A 56 -30.31 15.56 -8.37
CA SER A 56 -30.57 16.61 -7.37
C SER A 56 -31.41 17.79 -7.86
N LYS A 57 -31.58 17.95 -9.18
CA LYS A 57 -32.40 19.02 -9.76
C LYS A 57 -33.90 18.69 -9.80
N SER A 58 -34.26 17.42 -9.57
CA SER A 58 -35.65 16.97 -9.64
C SER A 58 -36.41 17.29 -8.34
N PRO A 59 -37.62 17.87 -8.41
CA PRO A 59 -38.41 18.21 -7.21
C PRO A 59 -38.85 16.98 -6.39
N ASN A 60 -38.88 15.79 -6.99
CA ASN A 60 -39.14 14.51 -6.32
C ASN A 60 -37.84 13.69 -6.27
N THR A 61 -36.81 14.23 -5.59
CA THR A 61 -35.51 13.55 -5.52
C THR A 61 -35.64 12.25 -4.72
N ASP A 62 -35.56 11.11 -5.42
CA ASP A 62 -35.32 9.81 -4.79
C ASP A 62 -33.82 9.68 -4.47
N PHE A 63 -33.49 9.58 -3.19
CA PHE A 63 -32.12 9.44 -2.71
C PHE A 63 -31.57 8.01 -2.85
N GLY A 64 -32.44 7.02 -3.08
CA GLY A 64 -32.07 5.61 -3.19
C GLY A 64 -31.03 5.34 -4.29
N PRO A 65 -31.28 5.73 -5.55
CA PRO A 65 -30.32 5.54 -6.64
C PRO A 65 -28.96 6.21 -6.40
N SER A 66 -28.97 7.45 -5.87
CA SER A 66 -27.74 8.18 -5.53
C SER A 66 -26.95 7.46 -4.44
N LEU A 67 -27.62 6.95 -3.41
CA LEU A 67 -26.99 6.19 -2.34
C LEU A 67 -26.36 4.88 -2.85
N VAL A 68 -27.06 4.15 -3.72
CA VAL A 68 -26.52 2.92 -4.35
C VAL A 68 -25.27 3.23 -5.15
N LEU A 69 -25.26 4.31 -5.94
CA LEU A 69 -24.09 4.72 -6.72
C LEU A 69 -22.92 5.18 -5.85
N VAL A 70 -23.19 5.90 -4.76
CA VAL A 70 -22.16 6.31 -3.81
C VAL A 70 -21.55 5.09 -3.10
N PHE A 71 -22.38 4.12 -2.72
CA PHE A 71 -21.90 2.86 -2.14
C PHE A 71 -21.07 2.05 -3.15
N PHE A 72 -21.50 1.99 -4.40
CA PHE A 72 -20.72 1.39 -5.48
C PHE A 72 -19.37 2.10 -5.67
N GLY A 73 -19.37 3.43 -5.65
CA GLY A 73 -18.15 4.25 -5.67
C GLY A 73 -17.21 3.94 -4.51
N LEU A 74 -17.74 3.75 -3.30
CA LEU A 74 -16.96 3.34 -2.13
C LEU A 74 -16.30 1.98 -2.34
N VAL A 75 -17.07 0.97 -2.77
CA VAL A 75 -16.56 -0.39 -3.04
C VAL A 75 -15.47 -0.36 -4.11
N LEU A 76 -15.69 0.36 -5.21
CA LEU A 76 -14.68 0.53 -6.27
C LEU A 76 -13.42 1.23 -5.76
N SER A 77 -13.55 2.22 -4.89
CA SER A 77 -12.41 2.95 -4.32
C SER A 77 -11.56 2.02 -3.44
N VAL A 78 -12.20 1.16 -2.65
CA VAL A 78 -11.53 0.14 -1.83
C VAL A 78 -10.81 -0.90 -2.70
N ILE A 79 -11.48 -1.43 -3.73
CA ILE A 79 -10.86 -2.37 -4.68
C ILE A 79 -9.67 -1.72 -5.39
N GLY A 80 -9.84 -0.47 -5.83
CA GLY A 80 -8.79 0.28 -6.49
C GLY A 80 -7.58 0.52 -5.62
N PHE A 81 -7.79 0.83 -4.34
CA PHE A 81 -6.72 0.92 -3.36
C PHE A 81 -5.92 -0.39 -3.28
N PHE A 82 -6.59 -1.54 -3.18
CA PHE A 82 -5.90 -2.85 -3.14
C PHE A 82 -5.11 -3.14 -4.41
N ILE A 83 -5.64 -2.79 -5.59
CA ILE A 83 -4.93 -2.96 -6.86
C ILE A 83 -3.66 -2.11 -6.86
N VAL A 84 -3.75 -0.82 -6.54
CA VAL A 84 -2.58 0.08 -6.50
C VAL A 84 -1.53 -0.43 -5.51
N VAL A 85 -1.97 -0.92 -4.36
CA VAL A 85 -1.08 -1.52 -3.35
C VAL A 85 -0.38 -2.75 -3.88
N SER A 86 -1.13 -3.71 -4.42
CA SER A 86 -0.61 -4.98 -4.93
C SER A 86 0.43 -4.72 -6.03
N GLN A 87 0.09 -3.87 -6.98
CA GLN A 87 0.99 -3.49 -8.08
C GLN A 87 2.21 -2.71 -7.58
N SER A 88 2.06 -1.89 -6.53
CA SER A 88 3.19 -1.19 -5.93
C SER A 88 4.15 -2.14 -5.20
N LEU A 89 3.64 -3.21 -4.56
CA LEU A 89 4.48 -4.27 -3.98
C LEU A 89 5.23 -5.05 -5.05
N GLY A 90 4.53 -5.43 -6.13
CA GLY A 90 5.10 -6.14 -7.28
C GLY A 90 6.20 -5.33 -7.93
N HIS A 91 5.92 -4.08 -8.26
CA HIS A 91 6.92 -3.16 -8.80
C HIS A 91 8.15 -3.06 -7.89
N ARG A 92 7.98 -2.83 -6.58
CA ARG A 92 9.13 -2.74 -5.66
C ARG A 92 9.97 -4.01 -5.62
N ASN A 93 9.37 -5.18 -5.82
CA ASN A 93 10.12 -6.45 -5.91
C ASN A 93 10.99 -6.49 -7.16
N TYR A 94 10.41 -6.15 -8.32
CA TYR A 94 11.15 -6.12 -9.57
C TYR A 94 12.30 -5.10 -9.52
N ILE A 95 12.07 -3.92 -8.96
CA ILE A 95 13.13 -2.91 -8.76
C ILE A 95 14.25 -3.42 -7.87
N MET A 96 13.92 -4.13 -6.79
CA MET A 96 14.94 -4.71 -5.91
C MET A 96 15.83 -5.69 -6.67
N ASN A 97 15.25 -6.58 -7.48
CA ASN A 97 16.00 -7.52 -8.31
C ASN A 97 16.86 -6.81 -9.36
N ILE A 98 16.31 -5.77 -10.01
CA ILE A 98 17.03 -4.94 -10.98
C ILE A 98 18.25 -4.28 -10.32
N VAL A 99 18.07 -3.69 -9.13
CA VAL A 99 19.16 -3.07 -8.37
C VAL A 99 20.22 -4.10 -8.01
N THR A 100 19.84 -5.30 -7.57
CA THR A 100 20.79 -6.39 -7.30
C THR A 100 21.60 -6.78 -8.54
N ILE A 101 20.97 -6.90 -9.71
CA ILE A 101 21.67 -7.21 -10.97
C ILE A 101 22.61 -6.06 -11.38
N CYS A 102 22.16 -4.80 -11.31
CA CYS A 102 23.02 -3.64 -11.58
C CYS A 102 24.19 -3.56 -10.61
N TYR A 103 23.96 -3.91 -9.34
CA TYR A 103 24.99 -3.95 -8.32
C TYR A 103 26.02 -5.05 -8.62
N TYR A 104 25.60 -6.22 -9.10
CA TYR A 104 26.50 -7.28 -9.57
C TYR A 104 27.42 -6.83 -10.71
N TRP A 105 26.87 -6.10 -11.67
CA TRP A 105 27.59 -5.61 -12.86
C TRP A 105 28.42 -4.35 -12.63
N ASP A 106 28.40 -3.77 -11.44
CA ASP A 106 29.07 -2.50 -11.15
C ASP A 106 28.59 -1.30 -12.00
N VAL A 107 27.30 -1.25 -12.31
CA VAL A 107 26.68 -0.18 -13.12
C VAL A 107 25.58 0.55 -12.36
N LEU A 108 25.72 0.61 -11.03
CA LEU A 108 24.70 1.18 -10.16
C LEU A 108 24.47 2.68 -10.40
N GLU A 109 25.50 3.40 -10.87
CA GLU A 109 25.42 4.81 -11.26
C GLU A 109 24.37 5.06 -12.36
N PHE A 110 24.21 4.13 -13.30
CA PHE A 110 23.19 4.22 -14.36
C PHE A 110 21.76 4.15 -13.80
N TYR A 111 21.61 3.58 -12.61
CA TYR A 111 20.38 3.50 -11.83
C TYR A 111 20.28 4.58 -10.74
N ALA A 112 21.33 5.38 -10.54
CA ALA A 112 21.39 6.41 -9.52
C ALA A 112 20.56 7.64 -9.88
N ASP A 113 20.28 7.87 -11.17
CA ASP A 113 19.51 9.05 -11.59
C ASP A 113 18.06 9.02 -11.05
N PRO A 114 17.74 9.82 -10.02
CA PRO A 114 16.42 9.87 -9.39
C PRO A 114 15.39 10.58 -10.28
N LYS A 115 15.83 11.22 -11.38
CA LYS A 115 14.98 11.98 -12.30
C LYS A 115 14.28 11.10 -13.33
N LYS A 116 14.54 9.79 -13.36
CA LYS A 116 13.70 8.84 -14.10
C LYS A 116 12.26 8.94 -13.55
N PRO A 117 11.23 8.98 -14.41
CA PRO A 117 9.86 9.34 -14.02
C PRO A 117 9.23 8.26 -13.13
N VAL A 118 9.51 8.27 -11.82
CA VAL A 118 9.04 7.24 -10.90
C VAL A 118 8.64 7.86 -9.55
N TYR A 119 7.64 8.74 -9.55
CA TYR A 119 6.97 9.20 -8.33
C TYR A 119 5.42 9.18 -8.40
N TYR A 120 4.84 8.35 -9.26
CA TYR A 120 3.37 8.27 -9.40
C TYR A 120 2.67 7.44 -8.31
N LYS A 121 3.37 6.46 -7.68
CA LYS A 121 2.73 5.51 -6.75
C LYS A 121 2.13 6.18 -5.51
N VAL A 122 2.81 7.19 -5.00
CA VAL A 122 2.31 7.98 -3.86
C VAL A 122 1.04 8.70 -4.29
N THR A 123 1.05 9.41 -5.41
CA THR A 123 -0.12 10.12 -5.92
C THR A 123 -1.34 9.22 -6.13
N HIS A 124 -1.17 8.06 -6.76
CA HIS A 124 -2.28 7.10 -6.95
C HIS A 124 -2.83 6.59 -5.61
N ARG A 125 -1.94 6.30 -4.65
CA ARG A 125 -2.37 5.89 -3.32
C ARG A 125 -3.19 6.98 -2.63
N TRP A 126 -2.71 8.21 -2.64
CA TRP A 126 -3.40 9.35 -2.04
C TRP A 126 -4.76 9.58 -2.69
N LEU A 127 -4.86 9.44 -4.02
CA LEU A 127 -6.13 9.51 -4.74
C LEU A 127 -7.14 8.49 -4.19
N PHE A 128 -6.76 7.22 -4.04
CA PHE A 128 -7.66 6.20 -3.50
C PHE A 128 -8.00 6.41 -2.02
N GLU A 129 -7.06 6.87 -1.19
CA GLU A 129 -7.34 7.23 0.21
C GLU A 129 -8.36 8.38 0.31
N ILE A 130 -8.19 9.43 -0.50
CA ILE A 130 -9.09 10.59 -0.54
C ILE A 130 -10.48 10.17 -1.03
N THR A 131 -10.55 9.37 -2.09
CA THR A 131 -11.83 8.96 -2.66
C THR A 131 -12.58 7.97 -1.77
N ILE A 132 -11.90 7.05 -1.08
CA ILE A 132 -12.52 6.23 -0.02
C ILE A 132 -13.14 7.13 1.04
N ALA A 133 -12.40 8.12 1.56
CA ALA A 133 -12.92 9.05 2.57
C ALA A 133 -14.13 9.83 2.04
N LEU A 134 -14.05 10.34 0.81
CA LEU A 134 -15.12 11.06 0.15
C LEU A 134 -16.39 10.22 0.01
N PHE A 135 -16.29 9.02 -0.57
CA PHE A 135 -17.45 8.13 -0.75
C PHE A 135 -18.00 7.61 0.58
N ALA A 136 -17.16 7.42 1.61
CA ALA A 136 -17.63 7.07 2.95
C ALA A 136 -18.47 8.20 3.57
N VAL A 137 -18.02 9.45 3.46
CA VAL A 137 -18.78 10.63 3.93
C VAL A 137 -20.08 10.77 3.16
N LEU A 138 -20.04 10.61 1.83
CA LEU A 138 -21.25 10.66 1.00
C LEU A 138 -22.23 9.52 1.35
N CYS A 139 -21.76 8.30 1.62
CA CYS A 139 -22.59 7.18 2.06
C CYS A 139 -23.35 7.54 3.35
N ILE A 140 -22.65 8.16 4.32
CA ILE A 140 -23.25 8.60 5.58
C ILE A 140 -24.28 9.70 5.32
N ALA A 141 -23.94 10.69 4.50
CA ALA A 141 -24.82 11.82 4.19
C ALA A 141 -26.11 11.38 3.48
N PHE A 142 -25.99 10.61 2.40
CA PHE A 142 -27.16 10.09 1.67
C PHE A 142 -27.93 9.04 2.49
N GLY A 143 -27.25 8.24 3.32
CA GLY A 143 -27.90 7.32 4.25
C GLY A 143 -28.74 8.06 5.29
N TYR A 144 -28.22 9.16 5.86
CA TYR A 144 -28.96 10.02 6.77
C TYR A 144 -30.18 10.67 6.09
N LEU A 145 -30.01 11.22 4.89
CA LEU A 145 -31.12 11.81 4.13
C LEU A 145 -32.21 10.77 3.83
N ALA A 146 -31.83 9.57 3.38
CA ALA A 146 -32.75 8.46 3.13
C ALA A 146 -33.51 8.05 4.40
N LEU A 147 -32.84 7.97 5.56
CA LEU A 147 -33.47 7.68 6.85
C LEU A 147 -34.53 8.71 7.25
N THR A 148 -34.31 9.99 6.92
CA THR A 148 -35.27 11.06 7.25
C THR A 148 -36.48 11.12 6.32
N HIS A 149 -36.32 10.66 5.06
CA HIS A 149 -37.36 10.74 4.04
C HIS A 149 -38.17 9.45 3.88
N ASP A 150 -37.63 8.28 4.23
CA ASP A 150 -38.24 6.99 3.89
C ASP A 150 -38.35 6.03 5.09
N ARG A 151 -39.47 5.28 5.17
CA ARG A 151 -39.77 4.31 6.26
C ARG A 151 -38.98 2.99 6.13
N LEU A 152 -37.79 3.01 5.54
CA LEU A 152 -36.93 1.83 5.52
C LEU A 152 -36.42 1.55 6.93
N SER A 153 -36.57 0.30 7.38
CA SER A 153 -36.17 -0.16 8.72
C SER A 153 -34.71 0.20 9.01
N CYS A 154 -34.52 1.00 10.07
CA CYS A 154 -33.25 1.53 10.55
C CYS A 154 -32.11 0.49 10.67
N GLU A 155 -32.47 -0.79 10.85
CA GLU A 155 -31.56 -1.92 11.04
C GLU A 155 -30.63 -2.18 9.85
N TYR A 156 -31.11 -2.11 8.60
CA TYR A 156 -30.28 -2.35 7.42
C TYR A 156 -29.23 -1.25 7.22
N TRP A 157 -29.55 -0.02 7.62
CA TRP A 157 -28.68 1.14 7.44
C TRP A 157 -27.53 1.18 8.45
N ILE A 158 -27.84 0.87 9.71
CA ILE A 158 -26.83 0.73 10.76
C ILE A 158 -25.83 -0.36 10.36
N LEU A 159 -26.32 -1.47 9.80
CA LEU A 159 -25.47 -2.56 9.31
C LEU A 159 -24.55 -2.12 8.17
N LEU A 160 -25.07 -1.41 7.17
CA LEU A 160 -24.29 -0.89 6.03
C LEU A 160 -23.19 0.07 6.47
N ILE A 161 -23.51 1.00 7.38
CA ILE A 161 -22.54 1.95 7.95
C ILE A 161 -21.49 1.20 8.79
N ALA A 162 -21.92 0.26 9.64
CA ALA A 162 -21.01 -0.52 10.47
C ALA A 162 -20.05 -1.36 9.61
N ILE A 163 -20.53 -1.97 8.53
CA ILE A 163 -19.71 -2.73 7.58
C ILE A 163 -18.71 -1.81 6.89
N SER A 164 -19.14 -0.63 6.41
CA SER A 164 -18.28 0.35 5.76
C SER A 164 -17.14 0.84 6.68
N VAL A 165 -17.48 1.19 7.93
CA VAL A 165 -16.52 1.64 8.94
C VAL A 165 -15.57 0.50 9.32
N PHE A 166 -16.09 -0.72 9.49
CA PHE A 166 -15.28 -1.90 9.82
C PHE A 166 -14.28 -2.21 8.71
N PHE A 167 -14.71 -2.25 7.45
CA PHE A 167 -13.81 -2.47 6.31
C PHE A 167 -12.76 -1.37 6.22
N SER A 168 -13.15 -0.10 6.34
CA SER A 168 -12.20 1.02 6.28
C SER A 168 -11.13 0.93 7.37
N PHE A 169 -11.52 0.65 8.62
CA PHE A 169 -10.61 0.51 9.75
C PHE A 169 -9.71 -0.72 9.63
N PHE A 170 -10.27 -1.87 9.22
CA PHE A 170 -9.53 -3.12 9.11
C PHE A 170 -8.50 -3.07 7.99
N ILE A 171 -8.86 -2.47 6.85
CA ILE A 171 -7.98 -2.27 5.70
C ILE A 171 -6.83 -1.34 6.09
N ASP A 172 -7.11 -0.20 6.71
CA ASP A 172 -6.09 0.76 7.13
C ASP A 172 -5.10 0.11 8.11
N ARG A 173 -5.60 -0.62 9.12
CA ARG A 173 -4.76 -1.19 10.18
C ARG A 173 -3.86 -2.31 9.69
N LEU A 174 -4.40 -3.30 8.97
CA LEU A 174 -3.60 -4.39 8.43
C LEU A 174 -2.59 -3.90 7.40
N TYR A 175 -2.99 -2.91 6.61
CA TYR A 175 -2.16 -2.39 5.54
C TYR A 175 -1.01 -1.53 6.05
N GLN A 176 -1.27 -0.52 6.88
CA GLN A 176 -0.23 0.40 7.35
C GLN A 176 0.92 -0.34 8.02
N GLU A 177 0.59 -1.32 8.85
CA GLU A 177 1.61 -2.01 9.64
C GLU A 177 2.48 -2.94 8.79
N ARG A 178 1.86 -3.69 7.87
CA ARG A 178 2.58 -4.62 7.00
C ARG A 178 3.34 -3.86 5.92
N TRP A 179 2.68 -2.95 5.20
CA TRP A 179 3.28 -2.17 4.13
C TRP A 179 4.49 -1.37 4.62
N ARG A 180 4.37 -0.66 5.75
CA ARG A 180 5.46 0.18 6.25
C ARG A 180 6.71 -0.65 6.58
N ARG A 181 6.54 -1.84 7.17
CA ARG A 181 7.65 -2.77 7.43
C ARG A 181 8.31 -3.25 6.14
N TYR A 182 7.53 -3.74 5.17
CA TYR A 182 8.07 -4.24 3.90
C TYR A 182 8.71 -3.13 3.06
N SER A 183 8.06 -1.97 3.01
CA SER A 183 8.47 -0.80 2.25
C SER A 183 9.80 -0.23 2.74
N ARG A 184 9.98 -0.12 4.06
CA ARG A 184 11.24 0.34 4.65
C ARG A 184 12.36 -0.65 4.44
N GLY A 185 12.15 -1.94 4.72
CA GLY A 185 13.20 -2.95 4.55
C GLY A 185 13.80 -2.95 3.14
N ARG A 186 12.97 -2.87 2.09
CA ARG A 186 13.49 -2.79 0.72
C ARG A 186 14.18 -1.47 0.40
N GLY A 187 13.71 -0.35 0.96
CA GLY A 187 14.37 0.94 0.82
C GLY A 187 15.76 0.93 1.45
N ASP A 188 15.85 0.43 2.67
CA ASP A 188 17.10 0.26 3.42
C ASP A 188 18.08 -0.64 2.64
N PHE A 189 17.60 -1.74 2.06
CA PHE A 189 18.41 -2.63 1.24
C PHE A 189 18.96 -1.95 -0.02
N ILE A 190 18.11 -1.26 -0.79
CA ILE A 190 18.54 -0.52 -1.98
C ILE A 190 19.55 0.56 -1.59
N SER A 191 19.34 1.23 -0.46
CA SER A 191 20.28 2.23 0.07
C SER A 191 21.60 1.60 0.49
N ALA A 192 21.58 0.43 1.13
CA ALA A 192 22.77 -0.30 1.53
C ALA A 192 23.64 -0.65 0.31
N LEU A 193 23.04 -1.18 -0.77
CA LEU A 193 23.78 -1.47 -2.00
C LEU A 193 24.29 -0.22 -2.71
N ARG A 194 23.58 0.92 -2.60
CA ARG A 194 24.02 2.20 -3.18
C ARG A 194 25.19 2.82 -2.44
N ASN A 195 25.23 2.65 -1.13
CA ASN A 195 26.27 3.23 -0.28
C ASN A 195 27.50 2.33 -0.14
N ASP A 196 27.45 1.09 -0.63
CA ASP A 196 28.58 0.18 -0.66
C ASP A 196 29.55 0.52 -1.81
N THR A 197 30.29 1.61 -1.64
CA THR A 197 31.28 2.11 -2.61
C THR A 197 32.51 1.21 -2.72
N GLU A 198 32.81 0.45 -1.67
CA GLU A 198 33.96 -0.46 -1.62
C GLU A 198 33.63 -1.83 -2.23
N GLY A 199 32.36 -2.10 -2.52
CA GLY A 199 31.90 -3.36 -3.08
C GLY A 199 32.07 -4.53 -2.12
N VAL A 200 31.93 -4.30 -0.81
CA VAL A 200 32.08 -5.32 0.24
C VAL A 200 31.16 -6.50 -0.04
N TYR A 201 29.88 -6.24 -0.33
CA TYR A 201 28.92 -7.31 -0.60
C TYR A 201 29.17 -8.02 -1.94
N ARG A 202 29.74 -7.29 -2.92
CA ARG A 202 30.06 -7.83 -4.25
C ARG A 202 31.27 -8.76 -4.20
N SER A 203 32.30 -8.41 -3.43
CA SER A 203 33.52 -9.20 -3.31
C SER A 203 33.24 -10.62 -2.78
N ASP A 204 32.26 -10.73 -1.87
CA ASP A 204 31.81 -11.97 -1.24
C ASP A 204 30.41 -12.40 -1.72
N TRP A 205 30.12 -12.31 -3.03
CA TRP A 205 28.78 -12.52 -3.60
C TRP A 205 28.08 -13.80 -3.12
N ASN A 206 28.77 -14.94 -3.13
CA ASN A 206 28.22 -16.24 -2.76
C ASN A 206 27.90 -16.39 -1.27
N LYS A 207 28.47 -15.53 -0.42
CA LYS A 207 28.17 -15.47 1.00
C LYS A 207 26.92 -14.62 1.21
N TRP A 208 26.89 -13.44 0.61
CA TRP A 208 25.83 -12.47 0.85
C TRP A 208 24.53 -12.75 0.10
N PHE A 209 24.56 -13.34 -1.10
CA PHE A 209 23.39 -13.51 -1.96
C PHE A 209 22.93 -14.98 -2.09
N LYS A 210 23.19 -15.81 -1.07
CA LYS A 210 22.87 -17.24 -1.11
C LYS A 210 21.41 -17.56 -0.80
N ASP A 211 20.85 -16.89 0.20
CA ASP A 211 19.56 -17.25 0.78
C ASP A 211 18.42 -16.34 0.28
N PRO A 212 17.17 -16.82 0.16
CA PRO A 212 16.03 -16.01 -0.29
C PRO A 212 15.79 -14.73 0.54
N GLU A 213 16.33 -14.70 1.76
CA GLU A 213 16.22 -13.58 2.69
C GLU A 213 17.52 -12.76 2.80
N PHE A 214 18.46 -12.90 1.85
CA PHE A 214 19.76 -12.21 1.84
C PHE A 214 19.66 -10.71 2.15
N TRP A 215 18.61 -10.06 1.66
CA TRP A 215 18.37 -8.64 1.84
C TRP A 215 18.25 -8.24 3.31
N LYS A 216 17.74 -9.11 4.18
CA LYS A 216 17.65 -8.85 5.63
C LYS A 216 19.04 -8.84 6.27
N GLU A 217 19.89 -9.78 5.90
CA GLU A 217 21.25 -9.91 6.43
C GLU A 217 22.11 -8.72 6.03
N ILE A 218 22.02 -8.30 4.76
CA ILE A 218 22.71 -7.11 4.26
C ILE A 218 22.26 -5.87 5.05
N ILE A 219 20.95 -5.64 5.21
CA ILE A 219 20.46 -4.50 6.02
C ILE A 219 20.99 -4.55 7.45
N GLU A 220 20.98 -5.73 8.09
CA GLU A 220 21.44 -5.87 9.45
C GLU A 220 22.95 -5.59 9.58
N ASN A 221 23.75 -6.09 8.64
CA ASN A 221 25.17 -5.80 8.60
C ASN A 221 25.45 -4.30 8.37
N THR A 222 24.80 -3.66 7.40
CA THR A 222 24.97 -2.22 7.15
C THR A 222 24.57 -1.37 8.37
N ARG A 223 23.53 -1.79 9.11
CA ARG A 223 23.14 -1.13 10.36
C ARG A 223 24.19 -1.28 11.46
N LYS A 224 24.86 -2.43 11.57
CA LYS A 224 25.94 -2.66 12.54
C LYS A 224 27.16 -1.80 12.24
N GLU A 225 27.45 -1.59 10.96
CA GLU A 225 28.59 -0.80 10.48
C GLU A 225 28.33 0.72 10.51
N LYS A 226 27.13 1.16 10.92
CA LYS A 226 26.71 2.58 11.05
C LYS A 226 26.86 3.43 9.79
N THR A 227 27.01 2.80 8.63
CA THR A 227 27.08 3.48 7.32
C THR A 227 25.71 3.89 6.77
N LEU A 228 24.62 3.45 7.41
CA LEU A 228 23.26 3.86 7.04
C LEU A 228 22.84 5.12 7.82
N GLU A 229 22.90 6.29 7.18
CA GLU A 229 22.02 7.38 7.58
C GLU A 229 20.58 6.91 7.36
N LEU A 230 19.88 6.61 8.45
CA LEU A 230 18.48 6.19 8.40
C LEU A 230 17.71 7.25 7.63
N HIS A 231 16.96 6.80 6.61
CA HIS A 231 16.04 7.68 5.90
C HIS A 231 15.03 8.23 6.92
N GLU A 232 15.28 9.45 7.40
CA GLU A 232 14.37 10.12 8.32
C GLU A 232 13.05 10.30 7.58
N GLU A 233 11.99 9.70 8.13
CA GLU A 233 10.65 9.87 7.57
C GLU A 233 10.33 11.37 7.53
N CYS A 234 9.82 11.85 6.40
CA CYS A 234 9.28 13.21 6.29
C CYS A 234 8.43 13.53 7.53
N TRP A 235 8.80 14.59 8.25
CA TRP A 235 8.23 14.95 9.56
C TRP A 235 6.69 14.95 9.55
N ILE A 236 6.07 15.32 8.42
CA ILE A 236 4.62 15.33 8.20
C ILE A 236 4.00 13.93 8.32
N VAL A 237 4.64 12.88 7.75
CA VAL A 237 4.18 11.49 7.86
C VAL A 237 4.34 10.99 9.31
N GLY A 238 5.42 11.39 9.97
CA GLY A 238 5.63 11.14 11.39
C GLY A 238 4.53 11.78 12.25
N LEU A 239 4.19 13.04 11.97
CA LEU A 239 3.17 13.84 12.65
C LEU A 239 1.77 13.25 12.44
N LEU A 240 1.38 12.94 11.20
CA LEU A 240 0.10 12.28 10.90
C LEU A 240 0.00 10.92 11.60
N SER A 241 1.07 10.12 11.62
CA SER A 241 1.08 8.84 12.36
C SER A 241 0.98 9.00 13.89
N ARG A 242 1.38 10.16 14.44
CA ARG A 242 1.24 10.48 15.88
C ARG A 242 -0.17 10.97 16.18
N ILE A 243 -0.73 11.82 15.32
CA ILE A 243 -2.11 12.31 15.43
C ILE A 243 -3.08 11.12 15.36
N CYS A 244 -2.90 10.20 14.42
CA CYS A 244 -3.71 8.99 14.33
C CYS A 244 -3.50 8.01 15.51
N ARG A 245 -2.37 8.06 16.23
CA ARG A 245 -2.11 7.22 17.42
C ARG A 245 -2.86 7.67 18.68
N GLY A 246 -3.23 8.95 18.78
CA GLY A 246 -3.99 9.50 19.90
C GLY A 246 -5.37 8.84 20.07
N PRO A 247 -6.22 8.86 19.02
CA PRO A 247 -7.52 8.18 19.01
C PRO A 247 -7.42 6.67 19.27
N ILE A 248 -6.37 6.01 18.75
CA ILE A 248 -6.14 4.56 18.94
C ILE A 248 -5.97 4.20 20.42
N ARG A 249 -5.18 4.98 21.17
CA ARG A 249 -5.02 4.74 22.62
C ARG A 249 -6.31 4.99 23.39
N ILE A 250 -7.15 5.89 22.92
CA ILE A 250 -8.46 6.19 23.53
C ILE A 250 -9.43 5.04 23.26
N CYS A 251 -9.49 4.54 22.03
CA CYS A 251 -10.31 3.38 21.66
C CYS A 251 -9.86 2.09 22.36
N GLU A 252 -8.55 1.83 22.50
CA GLU A 252 -8.06 0.66 23.26
C GLU A 252 -8.36 0.77 24.75
N LYS A 253 -8.26 1.97 25.35
CA LYS A 253 -8.68 2.20 26.74
C LYS A 253 -10.18 2.04 26.92
N LEU A 254 -11.00 2.52 25.98
CA LEU A 254 -12.44 2.35 25.99
C LEU A 254 -12.83 0.88 25.83
N TYR A 255 -12.23 0.17 24.88
CA TYR A 255 -12.43 -1.26 24.68
C TYR A 255 -12.07 -2.05 25.95
N TRP A 256 -10.91 -1.77 26.55
CA TRP A 256 -10.51 -2.40 27.81
C TRP A 256 -11.45 -2.04 28.97
N ALA A 257 -11.91 -0.80 29.08
CA ALA A 257 -12.86 -0.38 30.11
C ALA A 257 -14.22 -1.07 29.95
N LEU A 258 -14.71 -1.19 28.72
CA LEU A 258 -15.97 -1.86 28.40
C LEU A 258 -15.88 -3.37 28.64
N CYS A 259 -14.84 -4.04 28.14
CA CYS A 259 -14.66 -5.48 28.33
C CYS A 259 -14.42 -5.89 29.79
N ARG A 260 -13.74 -5.05 30.59
CA ARG A 260 -13.51 -5.30 32.02
C ARG A 260 -14.78 -5.14 32.85
N LYS A 261 -15.74 -4.32 32.42
CA LYS A 261 -17.04 -4.14 33.08
C LYS A 261 -17.96 -5.35 32.87
N THR A 262 -17.98 -5.92 31.66
CA THR A 262 -18.70 -7.17 31.36
C THR A 262 -18.18 -8.37 32.15
N ARG A 263 -16.87 -8.43 32.41
CA ARG A 263 -16.27 -9.56 33.15
C ARG A 263 -16.59 -9.52 34.66
N LYS A 264 -16.82 -8.35 35.26
CA LYS A 264 -17.27 -8.23 36.66
C LYS A 264 -18.74 -8.59 36.85
N ASN A 265 -19.61 -8.26 35.89
CA ASN A 265 -21.04 -8.59 36.00
C ASN A 265 -21.32 -10.09 35.86
N LYS A 266 -20.49 -10.82 35.11
CA LYS A 266 -20.62 -12.27 34.96
C LYS A 266 -20.25 -13.04 36.24
N VAL A 267 -19.23 -12.58 36.96
CA VAL A 267 -18.78 -13.21 38.22
C VAL A 267 -19.79 -13.04 39.36
N ASN A 268 -20.62 -11.97 39.34
CA ASN A 268 -21.66 -11.74 40.35
C ASN A 268 -23.02 -12.39 40.00
N GLN A 269 -23.15 -13.05 38.86
CA GLN A 269 -24.35 -13.82 38.50
C GLN A 269 -24.17 -15.33 38.74
N ASP A 270 -22.93 -15.79 38.92
CA ASP A 270 -22.57 -17.19 39.16
C ASP A 270 -22.28 -17.47 40.66
N THR A 271 -22.67 -16.56 41.56
CA THR A 271 -22.66 -16.70 43.04
C THR A 271 -24.03 -16.33 43.59
#